data_AF-B8JDG2-F1
#
_entry.id   AF-B8JDG2-F1
#
_cell.length_a   1.000
_cell.length_b   1.000
_cell.length_c   1.000
_cell.angle_alpha   90.00
_cell.angle_beta   90.00
_cell.angle_gamma   90.00
#
_symmetry.space_group_name_H-M   'P 1'
#
loop_
_entity.id
_entity.type
_entity.pdbx_description
1 polymer ?
#
loop_
_entity_poly.entity_id
_entity_poly.type
_entity_poly.pdbx_seq_one_letter_code
_entity_poly.pdbx_strand_id
1 'polypeptide(L)'
;MGALQQIAAAVTPAVMVSACGLIALGLDNQTARMAARLRELAREWRALPPHATRRAAVAEQVEVLDRRHGLYSRALLLNYGALFAFVVTSLLWLAQAYWAVPPELPVLVFGLGVAMLAAMAVLVIAAITLARSTIETETAEVLRERRVPPGGGRPAPARG
;
A
#
# COMPACT_ATOMS: atom_id res chain seq x y z
N MET A 1 -9.09 35.45 20.20
CA MET A 1 -7.95 34.62 19.74
C MET A 1 -6.79 35.55 19.40
N GLY A 2 -5.56 35.20 19.79
CA GLY A 2 -4.37 35.97 19.39
C GLY A 2 -3.98 35.70 17.93
N ALA A 3 -3.28 36.64 17.29
CA ALA A 3 -2.86 36.53 15.87
C ALA A 3 -2.08 35.23 15.56
N LEU A 4 -1.28 34.74 16.51
CA LEU A 4 -0.57 33.45 16.43
C LEU A 4 -1.51 32.25 16.25
N GLN A 5 -2.65 32.26 16.93
CA GLN A 5 -3.63 31.16 16.90
C GLN A 5 -4.36 31.11 15.55
N GLN A 6 -4.62 32.27 14.95
CA GLN A 6 -5.21 32.37 13.61
C GLN A 6 -4.24 31.91 12.52
N ILE A 7 -2.96 32.29 12.63
CA ILE A 7 -1.92 31.80 11.72
C ILE A 7 -1.77 30.28 11.84
N ALA A 8 -1.72 29.74 13.06
CA ALA A 8 -1.64 28.30 13.27
C ALA A 8 -2.84 27.55 12.65
N ALA A 9 -4.07 28.05 12.86
CA ALA A 9 -5.29 27.46 12.30
C ALA A 9 -5.30 27.45 10.76
N ALA A 10 -4.73 28.48 10.12
CA ALA A 10 -4.59 28.54 8.65
C ALA A 10 -3.44 27.68 8.11
N VAL A 11 -2.35 27.52 8.87
CA VAL A 11 -1.16 26.76 8.45
C VAL A 11 -1.35 25.25 8.60
N THR A 12 -2.10 24.79 9.61
CA THR A 12 -2.29 23.36 9.87
C THR A 12 -2.82 22.58 8.66
N PRO A 13 -3.89 22.99 7.96
CA PRO A 13 -4.36 22.24 6.81
C PRO A 13 -3.39 22.31 5.62
N ALA A 14 -2.66 23.43 5.45
CA ALA A 14 -1.67 23.57 4.37
C ALA A 14 -0.52 22.55 4.51
N VAL A 15 0.01 22.39 5.74
CA VAL A 15 1.04 21.36 6.02
C VAL A 15 0.49 19.96 5.80
N MET A 16 -0.76 19.70 6.17
CA MET A 16 -1.40 18.40 5.93
C MET A 16 -1.56 18.09 4.44
N VAL A 17 -1.92 19.08 3.61
CA VAL A 17 -1.99 18.92 2.15
C VAL A 17 -0.62 18.55 1.58
N SER A 18 0.46 19.22 2.02
CA SER A 18 1.82 18.87 1.60
C SER A 18 2.21 17.45 1.99
N ALA A 19 1.90 17.03 3.22
CA ALA A 19 2.14 15.66 3.68
C ALA A 19 1.36 14.62 2.84
N CYS A 20 0.09 14.89 2.56
CA CYS A 20 -0.73 14.04 1.69
C CYS A 20 -0.16 13.95 0.27
N GLY A 21 0.42 15.03 -0.26
CA GLY A 21 1.09 15.04 -1.56
C GLY A 21 2.31 14.11 -1.62
N LEU A 22 3.14 14.12 -0.58
CA LEU A 22 4.29 13.21 -0.48
C LEU A 22 3.84 11.74 -0.35
N ILE A 23 2.80 11.49 0.45
CA ILE A 23 2.22 10.17 0.60
C ILE A 23 1.62 9.68 -0.72
N ALA A 24 0.86 10.51 -1.43
CA ALA A 24 0.30 10.20 -2.74
C ALA A 24 1.40 9.77 -3.72
N LEU A 25 2.47 10.56 -3.82
CA LEU A 25 3.61 10.24 -4.69
C LEU A 25 4.26 8.90 -4.30
N GLY A 26 4.41 8.63 -3.00
CA GLY A 26 4.93 7.35 -2.51
C GLY A 26 4.06 6.15 -2.88
N LEU A 27 2.74 6.28 -2.70
CA LEU A 27 1.74 5.25 -3.02
C LEU A 27 1.58 5.04 -4.52
N ASP A 28 1.59 6.11 -5.32
CA ASP A 28 1.53 6.05 -6.79
C ASP A 28 2.73 5.31 -7.36
N ASN A 29 3.94 5.65 -6.89
CA ASN A 29 5.16 4.96 -7.29
C ASN A 29 5.12 3.48 -6.91
N GLN A 30 4.59 3.13 -5.73
CA GLN A 30 4.45 1.75 -5.30
C GLN A 30 3.45 0.98 -6.17
N THR A 31 2.31 1.59 -6.47
CA THR A 31 1.26 1.03 -7.34
C THR A 31 1.79 0.78 -8.74
N ALA A 32 2.53 1.74 -9.32
CA ALA A 32 3.16 1.62 -10.63
C ALA A 32 4.18 0.47 -10.69
N ARG A 33 5.04 0.34 -9.66
CA ARG A 33 5.99 -0.78 -9.54
C ARG A 33 5.28 -2.13 -9.50
N MET A 34 4.19 -2.24 -8.75
CA MET A 34 3.42 -3.48 -8.64
C MET A 34 2.72 -3.82 -9.96
N ALA A 35 2.15 -2.84 -10.64
CA ALA A 35 1.55 -3.03 -11.95
C ALA A 35 2.59 -3.48 -13.00
N ALA A 36 3.81 -2.95 -12.97
CA ALA A 36 4.90 -3.42 -13.82
C ALA A 36 5.23 -4.89 -13.53
N ARG A 37 5.37 -5.26 -12.26
CA ARG A 37 5.65 -6.64 -11.85
C ARG A 37 4.52 -7.63 -12.20
N LEU A 38 3.25 -7.24 -12.06
CA LEU A 38 2.12 -8.04 -12.52
C LEU A 38 2.17 -8.30 -14.03
N ARG A 39 2.55 -7.29 -14.82
CA ARG A 39 2.70 -7.45 -16.28
C ARG A 39 3.84 -8.41 -16.64
N GLU A 40 4.95 -8.39 -15.90
CA GLU A 40 6.05 -9.36 -16.06
C GLU A 40 5.59 -10.78 -15.77
N LEU A 41 4.97 -11.02 -14.60
CA LEU A 41 4.45 -12.34 -14.21
C LEU A 41 3.40 -12.86 -15.20
N ALA A 42 2.54 -11.99 -15.72
CA ALA A 42 1.56 -12.35 -16.74
C ALA A 42 2.21 -12.75 -18.07
N ARG A 43 3.34 -12.14 -18.45
CA ARG A 43 4.12 -12.55 -19.63
C ARG A 43 4.80 -13.90 -19.38
N GLU A 44 5.41 -14.09 -18.22
CA GLU A 44 6.04 -15.36 -17.81
C GLU A 44 5.02 -16.50 -17.82
N TRP A 45 3.84 -16.31 -17.22
CA TRP A 45 2.77 -17.30 -17.22
C TRP A 45 2.36 -17.76 -18.63
N ARG A 46 2.25 -16.83 -19.59
CA ARG A 46 1.89 -17.16 -20.98
C ARG A 46 3.00 -17.90 -21.72
N ALA A 47 4.26 -17.74 -21.32
CA ALA A 47 5.40 -18.42 -21.92
C ALA A 47 5.63 -19.82 -21.35
N LEU A 48 5.06 -20.14 -20.17
CA LEU A 48 5.29 -21.41 -19.49
C LEU A 48 4.36 -22.54 -20.00
N PRO A 49 4.89 -23.76 -20.20
CA PRO A 49 4.08 -24.94 -20.50
C PRO A 49 3.01 -25.19 -19.42
N PRO A 50 1.85 -25.76 -19.76
CA PRO A 50 0.75 -26.01 -18.82
C PRO A 50 1.12 -26.83 -17.58
N HIS A 51 2.11 -27.72 -17.69
CA HIS A 51 2.51 -28.65 -16.63
C HIS A 51 3.79 -28.26 -15.89
N ALA A 52 4.33 -27.06 -16.15
CA ALA A 52 5.53 -26.61 -15.46
C ALA A 52 5.20 -26.27 -13.99
N THR A 53 5.93 -26.84 -13.03
CA THR A 53 5.82 -26.50 -11.59
C THR A 53 5.94 -25.00 -11.35
N ARG A 54 6.80 -24.33 -12.13
CA ARG A 54 6.98 -22.87 -12.13
C ARG A 54 5.69 -22.10 -12.42
N ARG A 55 4.78 -22.68 -13.22
CA ARG A 55 3.51 -22.05 -13.56
C ARG A 55 2.67 -21.87 -12.29
N ALA A 56 2.52 -22.90 -11.46
CA ALA A 56 1.80 -22.81 -10.19
C ALA A 56 2.36 -21.71 -9.26
N ALA A 57 3.69 -21.63 -9.12
CA ALA A 57 4.34 -20.58 -8.34
C ALA A 57 4.06 -19.17 -8.88
N VAL A 58 4.05 -18.98 -10.21
CA VAL A 58 3.70 -17.70 -10.83
C VAL A 58 2.24 -17.30 -10.53
N ALA A 59 1.29 -18.25 -10.54
CA ALA A 59 -0.10 -17.95 -10.17
C ALA A 59 -0.22 -17.47 -8.72
N GLU A 60 0.47 -18.12 -7.78
CA GLU A 60 0.46 -17.73 -6.37
C GLU A 60 1.04 -16.32 -6.17
N GLN A 61 2.15 -16.02 -6.85
CA GLN A 61 2.75 -14.67 -6.81
C GLN A 61 1.83 -13.60 -7.39
N VAL A 62 1.10 -13.91 -8.47
CA VAL A 62 0.12 -12.99 -9.06
C VAL A 62 -1.01 -12.71 -8.08
N GLU A 63 -1.54 -13.73 -7.40
CA GLU A 63 -2.63 -13.58 -6.44
C GLU A 63 -2.23 -12.66 -5.26
N VAL A 64 -1.05 -12.89 -4.68
CA VAL A 64 -0.55 -12.06 -3.58
C VAL A 64 -0.32 -10.62 -4.04
N LEU A 65 0.26 -10.45 -5.23
CA LEU A 65 0.58 -9.13 -5.75
C LEU A 65 -0.68 -8.33 -6.12
N ASP A 66 -1.72 -8.99 -6.64
CA ASP A 66 -3.01 -8.38 -6.95
C ASP A 66 -3.76 -7.94 -5.69
N ARG A 67 -3.81 -8.79 -4.66
CA ARG A 67 -4.39 -8.43 -3.35
C ARG A 67 -3.71 -7.20 -2.74
N ARG A 68 -2.37 -7.17 -2.78
CA ARG A 68 -1.60 -6.01 -2.30
C ARG A 68 -1.87 -4.77 -3.16
N HIS A 69 -1.96 -4.91 -4.48
CA HIS A 69 -2.24 -3.80 -5.39
C HIS A 69 -3.60 -3.16 -5.04
N GLY A 70 -4.64 -3.97 -4.80
CA GLY A 70 -5.95 -3.49 -4.36
C GLY A 70 -5.91 -2.73 -3.03
N LEU A 71 -5.09 -3.16 -2.06
CA LEU A 71 -4.90 -2.44 -0.79
C LEU A 71 -4.25 -1.07 -1.01
N TYR A 72 -3.19 -0.99 -1.83
CA TYR A 72 -2.54 0.27 -2.16
C TYR A 72 -3.46 1.22 -2.93
N SER A 73 -4.25 0.73 -3.88
CA SER A 73 -5.21 1.57 -4.61
C SER A 73 -6.28 2.17 -3.69
N ARG A 74 -6.80 1.38 -2.73
CA ARG A 74 -7.76 1.88 -1.73
C ARG A 74 -7.11 2.87 -0.77
N ALA A 75 -5.88 2.62 -0.34
CA ALA A 75 -5.10 3.54 0.48
C ALA A 75 -4.88 4.89 -0.23
N LEU A 76 -4.54 4.85 -1.52
CA LEU A 76 -4.37 6.04 -2.35
C LEU A 76 -5.66 6.86 -2.46
N LEU A 77 -6.81 6.19 -2.67
CA LEU A 77 -8.11 6.85 -2.71
C LEU A 77 -8.45 7.54 -1.38
N LEU A 78 -8.20 6.87 -0.25
CA LEU A 78 -8.39 7.48 1.08
C LEU A 78 -7.46 8.67 1.30
N ASN A 79 -6.20 8.61 0.84
CA ASN A 79 -5.27 9.73 0.92
C ASN A 79 -5.75 10.94 0.11
N TYR A 80 -6.23 10.73 -1.12
CA TYR A 80 -6.81 11.81 -1.93
C TYR A 80 -8.09 12.38 -1.31
N GLY A 81 -8.92 11.54 -0.69
CA GLY A 81 -10.09 11.99 0.06
C GLY A 81 -9.72 12.83 1.29
N ALA A 82 -8.68 12.44 2.02
CA ALA A 82 -8.14 13.24 3.13
C ALA A 82 -7.57 14.58 2.66
N LEU A 83 -6.79 14.57 1.57
CA LEU A 83 -6.28 15.78 0.92
C LEU A 83 -7.43 16.73 0.58
N PHE A 84 -8.48 16.21 -0.06
CA PHE A 84 -9.66 16.99 -0.40
C PHE A 84 -10.34 17.56 0.85
N ALA A 85 -10.51 16.77 1.91
CA ALA A 85 -11.08 17.23 3.17
C ALA A 85 -10.24 18.37 3.80
N PHE A 86 -8.91 18.32 3.75
CA PHE A 86 -8.06 19.41 4.25
C PHE A 86 -8.15 20.68 3.40
N VAL A 87 -8.25 20.55 2.08
CA VAL A 87 -8.52 21.69 1.20
C VAL A 87 -9.88 22.32 1.53
N VAL A 88 -10.93 21.52 1.67
CA VAL A 88 -12.26 22.00 2.07
C VAL A 88 -12.22 22.66 3.44
N THR A 89 -11.47 22.11 4.40
CA THR A 89 -11.29 22.71 5.73
C THR A 89 -10.71 24.13 5.63
N SER A 90 -9.66 24.33 4.83
CA SER A 90 -9.09 25.67 4.58
C SER A 90 -10.11 26.63 3.96
N LEU A 91 -10.87 26.15 2.98
CA LEU A 91 -11.89 26.96 2.30
C LEU A 91 -13.02 27.35 3.25
N LEU A 92 -13.46 26.45 4.14
CA LEU A 92 -14.49 26.74 5.13
C LEU A 92 -14.01 27.77 6.16
N TRP A 93 -12.75 27.67 6.61
CA TRP A 93 -12.15 28.70 7.46
C TRP A 93 -12.08 30.07 6.78
N LEU A 94 -11.74 30.11 5.49
CA LEU A 94 -11.75 31.35 4.72
C LEU A 94 -13.18 31.88 4.53
N ALA A 95 -14.14 31.00 4.26
CA ALA A 95 -15.54 31.34 4.03
C ALA A 95 -16.20 32.00 5.26
N GLN A 96 -15.76 31.67 6.48
CA GLN A 96 -16.25 32.33 7.71
C GLN A 96 -15.98 33.84 7.74
N ALA A 97 -15.01 34.34 6.98
CA ALA A 97 -14.76 35.78 6.88
C ALA A 97 -15.84 36.52 6.07
N TYR A 98 -16.59 35.82 5.22
CA TYR A 98 -17.55 36.39 4.27
C TYR A 98 -18.99 35.91 4.52
N TRP A 99 -19.18 34.73 5.10
CA TRP A 99 -20.46 34.08 5.31
C TRP A 99 -20.57 33.49 6.72
N ALA A 100 -21.81 33.37 7.21
CA ALA A 100 -22.12 32.74 8.51
C ALA A 100 -22.02 31.21 8.43
N VAL A 101 -20.80 30.68 8.26
CA VAL A 101 -20.53 29.25 8.30
C VAL A 101 -20.38 28.82 9.78
N PRO A 102 -21.07 27.75 10.22
CA PRO A 102 -20.93 27.25 11.59
C PRO A 102 -19.47 26.90 11.93
N PRO A 103 -18.97 27.28 13.12
CA PRO A 103 -17.58 27.03 13.50
C PRO A 103 -17.24 25.55 13.68
N GLU A 104 -18.24 24.68 13.88
CA GLU A 104 -18.07 23.25 14.02
C GLU A 104 -17.76 22.56 12.68
N LEU A 105 -18.22 23.14 11.56
CA LEU A 105 -18.16 22.50 10.25
C LEU A 105 -16.71 22.27 9.75
N PRO A 106 -15.78 23.26 9.79
CA PRO A 106 -14.38 23.01 9.45
C PRO A 106 -13.73 21.94 10.34
N VAL A 107 -14.08 21.90 11.63
CA VAL A 107 -13.52 20.92 12.58
C VAL A 107 -13.98 19.51 12.24
N LEU A 108 -15.25 19.33 11.89
CA LEU A 108 -15.79 18.03 11.47
C LEU A 108 -15.14 17.54 10.17
N VAL A 109 -15.00 18.42 9.17
CA VAL A 109 -14.35 18.07 7.90
C VAL A 109 -12.87 17.74 8.11
N PHE A 110 -12.18 18.49 8.97
CA PHE A 110 -10.79 18.19 9.33
C PHE A 110 -10.68 16.81 10.00
N GLY A 111 -11.55 16.52 10.97
CA GLY A 111 -11.60 15.23 11.66
C GLY A 111 -11.87 14.07 10.70
N LEU A 112 -12.75 14.25 9.71
CA LEU A 112 -12.97 13.28 8.64
C LEU A 112 -11.68 13.03 7.84
N GLY A 113 -10.95 14.07 7.46
CA GLY A 113 -9.67 13.94 6.77
C GLY A 113 -8.63 13.14 7.57
N VAL A 114 -8.54 13.40 8.88
CA VAL A 114 -7.66 12.63 9.78
C VAL A 114 -8.10 11.17 9.88
N ALA A 115 -9.40 10.88 9.98
CA ALA A 115 -9.93 9.52 10.01
C ALA A 115 -9.62 8.76 8.71
N MET A 116 -9.72 9.43 7.56
CA MET A 116 -9.34 8.86 6.26
C MET A 116 -7.84 8.54 6.18
N LEU A 117 -6.96 9.41 6.69
CA LEU A 117 -5.52 9.12 6.80
C LEU A 117 -5.23 7.94 7.72
N ALA A 118 -5.93 7.83 8.85
CA ALA A 118 -5.78 6.69 9.75
C ALA A 118 -6.20 5.37 9.08
N ALA A 119 -7.35 5.37 8.40
CA ALA A 119 -7.81 4.22 7.63
C ALA A 119 -6.83 3.85 6.49
N MET A 120 -6.30 4.85 5.78
CA MET A 120 -5.25 4.68 4.77
C MET A 120 -4.01 3.98 5.35
N ALA A 121 -3.53 4.46 6.50
CA ALA A 121 -2.36 3.87 7.16
C ALA A 121 -2.60 2.40 7.53
N VAL A 122 -3.79 2.04 8.02
CA VAL A 122 -4.16 0.65 8.30
C VAL A 122 -4.10 -0.21 7.03
N LEU A 123 -4.60 0.27 5.89
CA LEU A 123 -4.52 -0.46 4.62
C LEU A 123 -3.07 -0.65 4.15
N VAL A 124 -2.23 0.37 4.30
CA VAL A 124 -0.80 0.28 3.96
C VAL A 124 -0.09 -0.75 4.86
N ILE A 125 -0.38 -0.74 6.17
CA ILE A 125 0.16 -1.74 7.12
C ILE A 125 -0.29 -3.14 6.70
N ALA A 126 -1.58 -3.34 6.41
CA ALA A 126 -2.11 -4.62 5.95
C ALA A 126 -1.42 -5.12 4.66
N ALA A 127 -1.11 -4.21 3.72
CA ALA A 127 -0.39 -4.54 2.50
C ALA A 127 1.07 -4.96 2.76
N ILE A 128 1.70 -4.37 3.77
CA ILE A 128 3.07 -4.70 4.20
C ILE A 128 3.09 -6.04 4.94
N THR A 129 2.13 -6.29 5.84
CA THR A 129 2.05 -7.56 6.58
C THR A 129 1.80 -8.74 5.64
N LEU A 130 0.93 -8.57 4.64
CA LEU A 130 0.67 -9.59 3.62
C LEU A 130 1.95 -9.91 2.81
N ALA A 131 2.77 -8.90 2.52
CA ALA A 131 4.04 -9.12 1.84
C ALA A 131 5.02 -9.96 2.68
N ARG A 132 5.09 -9.68 3.98
CA ARG A 132 6.02 -10.37 4.89
C ARG A 132 5.66 -11.83 5.08
N SER A 133 4.38 -12.15 5.29
CA SER A 133 3.95 -13.55 5.46
C SER A 133 4.26 -14.40 4.23
N THR A 134 4.12 -13.86 3.02
CA THR A 134 4.46 -14.58 1.79
C THR A 134 5.97 -14.80 1.66
N ILE A 135 6.78 -13.75 1.90
CA ILE A 135 8.25 -13.85 1.81
C ILE A 135 8.81 -14.84 2.84
N GLU A 136 8.29 -14.85 4.06
CA GLU A 136 8.69 -15.82 5.09
C GLU A 136 8.41 -17.26 4.65
N THR A 137 7.27 -17.48 3.99
CA THR A 137 6.88 -18.80 3.46
C THR A 137 7.80 -19.24 2.31
N GLU A 138 8.03 -18.37 1.33
CA GLU A 138 8.93 -18.66 0.19
C GLU A 138 10.39 -18.87 0.65
N THR A 139 10.85 -18.08 1.63
CA THR A 139 12.21 -18.19 2.17
C THR A 139 12.38 -19.50 2.94
N ALA A 140 11.38 -19.91 3.72
CA ALA A 140 11.41 -21.19 4.43
C ALA A 140 11.46 -22.38 3.46
N GLU A 141 10.75 -22.32 2.34
CA GLU A 141 10.79 -23.34 1.28
C GLU A 141 12.18 -23.46 0.65
N VAL A 142 12.77 -22.34 0.20
CA VAL A 142 14.12 -22.33 -0.39
C VAL A 142 15.18 -22.83 0.59
N LEU A 143 15.08 -22.42 1.87
CA LEU A 143 16.00 -22.89 2.90
C LEU A 143 15.82 -24.39 3.20
N ARG A 144 14.60 -24.92 3.07
CA ARG A 144 14.30 -26.35 3.24
C ARG A 144 14.86 -27.16 2.07
N GLU A 145 14.69 -26.69 0.83
CA GLU A 145 15.28 -27.32 -0.36
C GLU A 145 16.82 -27.32 -0.31
N ARG A 146 17.45 -26.21 0.09
CA ARG A 146 18.92 -26.16 0.26
C ARG A 146 19.46 -27.12 1.32
N ARG A 147 18.66 -27.51 2.32
CA ARG A 147 19.07 -28.49 3.34
C ARG A 147 19.02 -29.94 2.86
N VAL A 148 18.34 -30.24 1.75
CA VAL A 148 18.30 -31.58 1.17
C VAL A 148 19.45 -31.69 0.16
N PRO A 149 20.53 -32.45 0.43
CA PRO A 149 21.62 -32.59 -0.53
C PRO A 149 21.15 -33.39 -1.77
N PRO A 150 21.58 -33.02 -2.98
CA PRO A 150 21.37 -33.83 -4.17
C PRO A 150 22.29 -35.06 -4.10
N GLY A 151 21.80 -36.17 -3.54
CA GLY A 151 22.57 -37.42 -3.51
C GLY A 151 22.35 -38.30 -2.29
N GLY A 152 21.11 -38.74 -2.05
CA GLY A 152 20.83 -39.94 -1.28
C GLY A 152 20.87 -41.20 -2.16
N GLY A 153 21.82 -41.28 -3.09
CA GLY A 153 22.05 -42.50 -3.88
C GLY A 153 22.66 -43.55 -2.96
N ARG A 154 21.86 -44.49 -2.46
CA ARG A 154 22.39 -45.71 -1.82
C ARG A 154 23.34 -46.40 -2.83
N PRO A 155 24.62 -46.64 -2.50
CA PRO A 155 25.45 -47.47 -3.36
C PRO A 155 24.84 -48.87 -3.44
N ALA A 156 24.66 -49.36 -4.67
CA ALA A 156 24.20 -50.72 -4.91
C ALA A 156 25.22 -51.70 -4.30
N PRO A 157 24.79 -52.72 -3.54
CA PRO A 157 25.72 -53.69 -2.99
C PRO A 157 26.35 -54.47 -4.14
N ALA A 158 27.66 -54.36 -4.28
CA ALA A 158 28.45 -55.18 -5.19
C ALA A 158 28.24 -56.66 -4.80
N ARG A 159 27.55 -57.41 -5.66
CA ARG A 159 27.54 -58.87 -5.60
C ARG A 159 28.68 -59.35 -6.50
N GLY A 160 29.64 -60.03 -5.87
CA GLY A 160 30.68 -60.81 -6.55
C GLY A 160 30.15 -62.13 -7.09
#